data_AF-A0A395HPN9-F1
#
_entry.id   AF-A0A395HPN9-F1
#
_cell.length_a   1.000
_cell.length_b   1.000
_cell.length_c   1.000
_cell.angle_alpha   90.00
_cell.angle_beta   90.00
_cell.angle_gamma   90.00
#
_symmetry.space_group_name_H-M   'P 1'
#
loop_
_entity.id
_entity.type
_entity.pdbx_description
1 polymer ?
#
loop_
_entity_poly.entity_id
_entity_poly.type
_entity_poly.pdbx_seq_one_letter_code
_entity_poly.pdbx_strand_id
1 'polypeptide(L)'
;MSLSHLTAKSSNMKKCSVNTRKFLGSLRPQTFRFHKLGNQQHANASTRCGRKSSVTLHDEFFRYTSGRWIFNEHLRLSERFLEFDVSALQDVISAASGRLKSDLKTFVKLSEGGFNRVFEATFSDGKCVIARLPYPSTVPEHYTVASEAATLDYLRLHGIRTPVVYGWCSTKANPVGTEYIIMEKLEGTPLGDKWFLMTPKEQHKVMKQIIEWEKQLMSLQFPASGSLYYTRDLSSESRIQLADPNDRAFCIGPTAHYSWWHDKRDLLNIDRGPWLSSIDIFRAAGERELAWTKAYAKPRLPYDRLYREIYHFKHVSPDSHITDLTNYLQMARCLGYADNSTMNRPVMRHPDFQPNNILVSETNDIIGLIDWQHCSIFPLGIVAGIPTHFQNYGDPESEMLKQPELTLPPNYDSLPSPEQASLLEIRRKRLVHFLYAAFTKRLNKDHYDAIFDQSVILRQRLFKYAGTPWEGDSISLRAELIRSIQNWSIIAQTTGAEQIQSACSVAPVGYSEETIQETLNLDARQKEADIAIQEMRNILEVDVLGWVPNDDYDAVKGMAHDMKTRMLEAAETPEDVIGVRDHFPFDDFDEVA
;
A
#
# COMPACT_ATOMS: atom_id res chain seq x y z
N MET A 1 35.70 -35.02 -24.21
CA MET A 1 34.63 -35.91 -23.72
C MET A 1 34.44 -35.60 -22.24
N SER A 2 33.28 -35.21 -21.70
CA SER A 2 31.96 -34.91 -22.24
C SER A 2 31.43 -33.70 -21.44
N LEU A 3 30.82 -32.77 -22.17
CA LEU A 3 30.37 -31.45 -21.72
C LEU A 3 28.83 -31.44 -21.61
N SER A 4 28.24 -32.56 -21.14
CA SER A 4 26.83 -32.89 -21.39
C SER A 4 25.98 -33.18 -20.15
N HIS A 5 26.38 -32.74 -18.95
CA HIS A 5 25.61 -32.98 -17.71
C HIS A 5 25.21 -31.74 -16.90
N LEU A 6 25.54 -30.52 -17.36
CA LEU A 6 25.14 -29.27 -16.67
C LEU A 6 24.00 -28.50 -17.36
N THR A 7 23.60 -28.88 -18.58
CA THR A 7 22.53 -28.22 -19.35
C THR A 7 21.12 -28.77 -19.10
N ALA A 8 20.97 -29.90 -18.38
CA ALA A 8 19.66 -30.53 -18.14
C ALA A 8 18.88 -29.97 -16.94
N LYS A 9 19.54 -29.28 -15.99
CA LYS A 9 18.89 -28.73 -14.78
C LYS A 9 18.25 -27.35 -14.99
N SER A 10 18.73 -26.59 -15.97
CA SER A 10 18.16 -25.28 -16.36
C SER A 10 16.91 -25.39 -17.26
N SER A 11 16.73 -26.53 -17.96
CA SER A 11 15.64 -26.71 -18.93
C SER A 11 14.30 -27.10 -18.31
N ASN A 12 14.27 -27.66 -17.10
CA ASN A 12 13.02 -28.17 -16.51
C ASN A 12 12.15 -27.05 -15.89
N MET A 13 12.72 -26.01 -15.28
CA MET A 13 11.91 -24.91 -14.70
C MET A 13 11.50 -23.86 -15.75
N LYS A 14 12.28 -23.69 -16.83
CA LYS A 14 11.82 -22.94 -18.01
C LYS A 14 10.54 -23.54 -18.60
N LYS A 15 10.30 -24.85 -18.44
CA LYS A 15 9.09 -25.50 -18.92
C LYS A 15 7.89 -25.20 -18.04
N CYS A 16 8.01 -25.08 -16.71
CA CYS A 16 6.85 -24.80 -15.85
C CYS A 16 6.39 -23.34 -15.92
N SER A 17 7.27 -22.32 -15.91
CA SER A 17 6.91 -20.91 -16.19
C SER A 17 6.27 -20.75 -17.59
N VAL A 18 6.77 -21.49 -18.59
CA VAL A 18 6.16 -21.60 -19.91
C VAL A 18 4.86 -22.41 -19.89
N ASN A 19 4.68 -23.41 -19.02
CA ASN A 19 3.49 -24.24 -18.92
C ASN A 19 2.39 -23.56 -18.10
N THR A 20 2.68 -22.84 -17.01
CA THR A 20 1.77 -21.92 -16.33
C THR A 20 1.38 -20.79 -17.27
N ARG A 21 2.28 -20.21 -18.08
CA ARG A 21 1.91 -19.23 -19.11
C ARG A 21 1.16 -19.82 -20.31
N LYS A 22 1.48 -21.04 -20.76
CA LYS A 22 0.71 -21.76 -21.80
C LYS A 22 -0.66 -22.17 -21.26
N PHE A 23 -0.74 -22.54 -20.00
CA PHE A 23 -1.95 -22.92 -19.29
C PHE A 23 -2.83 -21.69 -19.03
N LEU A 24 -2.31 -20.61 -18.45
CA LEU A 24 -2.96 -19.29 -18.36
C LEU A 24 -3.33 -18.74 -19.74
N GLY A 25 -2.49 -18.97 -20.74
CA GLY A 25 -2.77 -18.68 -22.16
C GLY A 25 -3.89 -19.54 -22.76
N SER A 26 -4.06 -20.78 -22.29
CA SER A 26 -5.15 -21.71 -22.66
C SER A 26 -6.43 -21.51 -21.83
N LEU A 27 -6.32 -20.84 -20.67
CA LEU A 27 -7.43 -20.40 -19.83
C LEU A 27 -8.11 -19.13 -20.38
N ARG A 28 -7.56 -18.47 -21.41
CA ARG A 28 -8.32 -17.49 -22.20
C ARG A 28 -9.50 -18.21 -22.85
N PRO A 29 -10.75 -17.94 -22.45
CA PRO A 29 -11.85 -18.75 -22.95
C PRO A 29 -12.24 -18.31 -24.37
N GLN A 30 -12.26 -19.29 -25.28
CA GLN A 30 -13.30 -19.32 -26.30
C GLN A 30 -14.65 -19.36 -25.58
N THR A 31 -15.44 -18.30 -25.76
CA THR A 31 -16.88 -18.21 -25.43
C THR A 31 -17.28 -18.61 -24.01
N PHE A 32 -17.26 -17.64 -23.09
CA PHE A 32 -18.28 -17.59 -22.03
C PHE A 32 -19.03 -16.27 -22.15
N ARG A 33 -20.37 -16.35 -22.18
CA ARG A 33 -21.27 -15.21 -22.31
C ARG A 33 -21.14 -14.32 -21.08
N PHE A 34 -20.45 -13.21 -21.22
CA PHE A 34 -20.50 -12.12 -20.25
C PHE A 34 -21.82 -11.35 -20.44
N HIS A 35 -22.66 -11.34 -19.41
CA HIS A 35 -23.57 -10.22 -19.23
C HIS A 35 -22.73 -9.01 -18.80
N LYS A 36 -22.71 -7.98 -19.63
CA LYS A 36 -22.33 -6.64 -19.22
C LYS A 36 -23.29 -6.19 -18.12
N LEU A 37 -22.76 -6.01 -16.91
CA LEU A 37 -23.24 -5.04 -15.93
C LEU A 37 -21.96 -4.24 -15.60
N GLY A 38 -21.82 -2.94 -15.89
CA GLY A 38 -22.86 -1.93 -15.88
C GLY A 38 -23.27 -1.73 -14.44
N ASN A 39 -22.49 -0.89 -13.73
CA ASN A 39 -22.56 -0.51 -12.32
C ASN A 39 -21.56 -1.23 -11.40
N GLN A 40 -20.44 -0.55 -11.10
CA GLN A 40 -20.01 -0.49 -9.70
C GLN A 40 -21.08 0.32 -8.97
N GLN A 41 -22.15 -0.35 -8.57
CA GLN A 41 -23.06 0.21 -7.59
C GLN A 41 -22.31 0.11 -6.26
N HIS A 42 -22.07 1.27 -5.66
CA HIS A 42 -22.15 1.41 -4.21
C HIS A 42 -23.11 0.37 -3.64
N ALA A 43 -22.72 -0.26 -2.54
CA ALA A 43 -23.67 -0.90 -1.64
C ALA A 43 -24.63 0.17 -1.08
N ASN A 44 -25.55 0.66 -1.89
CA ASN A 44 -26.80 1.24 -1.44
C ASN A 44 -27.68 0.04 -1.07
N ALA A 45 -27.61 -0.36 0.19
CA ALA A 45 -28.59 -1.26 0.77
C ALA A 45 -29.98 -0.61 0.67
N SER A 46 -30.73 -0.95 -0.38
CA SER A 46 -32.16 -0.70 -0.43
C SER A 46 -32.80 -1.58 0.65
N THR A 47 -33.28 -0.91 1.69
CA THR A 47 -33.92 -1.54 2.85
C THR A 47 -35.24 -2.16 2.41
N ARG A 48 -35.24 -3.45 2.00
CA ARG A 48 -36.45 -4.26 2.05
C ARG A 48 -36.67 -4.68 3.50
N CYS A 49 -37.67 -4.05 4.12
CA CYS A 49 -38.15 -4.32 5.46
C CYS A 49 -38.61 -5.79 5.59
N GLY A 50 -37.68 -6.67 5.94
CA GLY A 50 -37.95 -7.90 6.67
C GLY A 50 -37.50 -7.67 8.11
N ARG A 51 -38.39 -7.87 9.09
CA ARG A 51 -38.07 -7.79 10.52
C ARG A 51 -36.94 -8.78 10.85
N LYS A 52 -35.69 -8.33 10.80
CA LYS A 52 -34.56 -8.99 11.47
C LYS A 52 -34.60 -8.60 12.95
N SER A 53 -34.34 -9.55 13.84
CA SER A 53 -34.34 -9.36 15.29
C SER A 53 -33.33 -8.28 15.72
N SER A 54 -33.60 -7.53 16.79
CA SER A 54 -32.70 -6.47 17.27
C SER A 54 -31.31 -6.99 17.70
N VAL A 55 -31.22 -8.27 18.06
CA VAL A 55 -29.96 -8.95 18.47
C VAL A 55 -29.03 -9.17 17.26
N THR A 56 -29.58 -9.52 16.10
CA THR A 56 -28.79 -9.74 14.87
C THR A 56 -28.19 -8.45 14.29
N LEU A 57 -28.80 -7.28 14.55
CA LEU A 57 -28.29 -5.98 14.06
C LEU A 57 -27.09 -5.46 14.87
N HIS A 58 -26.98 -5.83 16.16
CA HIS A 58 -25.83 -5.42 16.99
C HIS A 58 -24.57 -6.22 16.65
N ASP A 59 -24.68 -7.51 16.36
CA ASP A 59 -23.51 -8.34 15.98
C ASP A 59 -22.89 -7.87 14.64
N GLU A 60 -23.71 -7.36 13.71
CA GLU A 60 -23.25 -6.79 12.45
C GLU A 60 -22.36 -5.53 12.66
N PHE A 61 -22.44 -4.81 13.79
CA PHE A 61 -21.56 -3.68 14.07
C PHE A 61 -20.16 -4.11 14.52
N PHE A 62 -20.03 -5.30 15.10
CA PHE A 62 -18.77 -5.80 15.66
C PHE A 62 -17.93 -6.61 14.67
N ARG A 63 -18.57 -7.13 13.61
CA ARG A 63 -17.96 -8.00 12.60
C ARG A 63 -17.68 -7.25 11.31
N TYR A 64 -16.68 -7.73 10.57
CA TYR A 64 -16.48 -7.35 9.18
C TYR A 64 -17.57 -7.96 8.29
N THR A 65 -18.15 -7.15 7.40
CA THR A 65 -19.28 -7.54 6.55
C THR A 65 -19.18 -7.07 5.09
N SER A 66 -18.25 -6.17 4.75
CA SER A 66 -18.16 -5.62 3.38
C SER A 66 -17.65 -6.59 2.31
N GLY A 67 -17.08 -7.72 2.69
CA GLY A 67 -16.57 -8.74 1.74
C GLY A 67 -15.98 -9.94 2.47
N ARG A 68 -15.36 -10.83 1.70
CA ARG A 68 -14.83 -12.12 2.19
C ARG A 68 -13.46 -12.40 1.59
N TRP A 69 -12.72 -13.34 2.19
CA TRP A 69 -11.40 -13.75 1.70
C TRP A 69 -11.41 -15.20 1.26
N ILE A 70 -10.89 -15.48 0.06
CA ILE A 70 -10.93 -16.84 -0.51
C ILE A 70 -9.94 -17.81 0.17
N PHE A 71 -8.99 -17.29 0.94
CA PHE A 71 -8.09 -18.03 1.83
C PHE A 71 -7.86 -17.27 3.15
N ASN A 72 -7.49 -17.98 4.21
CA ASN A 72 -7.24 -17.50 5.57
C ASN A 72 -8.33 -16.60 6.14
N GLU A 73 -9.58 -16.83 5.71
CA GLU A 73 -10.70 -15.95 6.03
C GLU A 73 -10.94 -15.79 7.53
N HIS A 74 -10.86 -16.89 8.27
CA HIS A 74 -11.04 -16.88 9.72
C HIS A 74 -10.05 -15.95 10.43
N LEU A 75 -8.79 -15.88 9.94
CA LEU A 75 -7.78 -14.95 10.46
C LEU A 75 -8.19 -13.51 10.15
N ARG A 76 -8.51 -13.21 8.88
CA ARG A 76 -8.87 -11.86 8.43
C ARG A 76 -10.13 -11.32 9.11
N LEU A 77 -11.10 -12.18 9.40
CA LEU A 77 -12.30 -11.85 10.17
C LEU A 77 -11.98 -11.60 11.66
N SER A 78 -11.10 -12.42 12.26
CA SER A 78 -10.72 -12.28 13.67
C SER A 78 -9.94 -10.98 13.95
N GLU A 79 -9.01 -10.62 13.06
CA GLU A 79 -8.25 -9.35 13.11
C GLU A 79 -9.16 -8.12 13.08
N ARG A 80 -10.31 -8.26 12.42
CA ARG A 80 -11.28 -7.20 12.18
C ARG A 80 -12.50 -7.33 13.06
N PHE A 81 -12.48 -8.18 14.10
CA PHE A 81 -13.53 -8.21 15.11
C PHE A 81 -13.23 -7.17 16.20
N LEU A 82 -14.21 -6.34 16.57
CA LEU A 82 -14.05 -5.30 17.58
C LEU A 82 -15.40 -5.09 18.24
N GLU A 83 -15.47 -5.48 19.51
CA GLU A 83 -16.59 -5.20 20.39
C GLU A 83 -16.37 -3.83 21.06
N PHE A 84 -17.44 -3.04 21.15
CA PHE A 84 -17.42 -1.70 21.74
C PHE A 84 -18.83 -1.32 22.21
N ASP A 85 -18.94 -0.33 23.09
CA ASP A 85 -20.24 0.16 23.56
C ASP A 85 -20.87 1.12 22.53
N VAL A 86 -21.88 0.61 21.81
CA VAL A 86 -22.62 1.35 20.77
C VAL A 86 -23.35 2.57 21.35
N SER A 87 -23.93 2.44 22.56
CA SER A 87 -24.67 3.52 23.20
C SER A 87 -23.72 4.64 23.62
N ALA A 88 -22.57 4.30 24.20
CA ALA A 88 -21.54 5.25 24.56
C ALA A 88 -20.94 5.94 23.33
N LEU A 89 -20.75 5.23 22.22
CA LEU A 89 -20.31 5.84 20.97
C LEU A 89 -21.32 6.88 20.46
N GLN A 90 -22.61 6.57 20.50
CA GLN A 90 -23.66 7.53 20.14
C GLN A 90 -23.67 8.75 21.06
N ASP A 91 -23.42 8.57 22.36
CA ASP A 91 -23.31 9.68 23.32
C ASP A 91 -22.11 10.58 23.00
N VAL A 92 -20.95 9.97 22.71
CA VAL A 92 -19.74 10.68 22.29
C VAL A 92 -19.95 11.44 20.99
N ILE A 93 -20.58 10.83 19.98
CA ILE A 93 -20.88 11.49 18.70
C ILE A 93 -21.81 12.70 18.92
N SER A 94 -22.84 12.53 19.74
CA SER A 94 -23.80 13.58 20.05
C SER A 94 -23.13 14.74 20.78
N ALA A 95 -22.36 14.44 21.83
CA ALA A 95 -21.62 15.45 22.59
C ALA A 95 -20.59 16.20 21.73
N ALA A 96 -19.76 15.49 20.97
CA ALA A 96 -18.72 16.09 20.13
C ALA A 96 -19.31 16.98 19.02
N SER A 97 -20.48 16.62 18.49
CA SER A 97 -21.17 17.39 17.45
C SER A 97 -22.11 18.48 18.01
N GLY A 98 -22.21 18.64 19.33
CA GLY A 98 -23.07 19.63 19.98
C GLY A 98 -24.57 19.35 19.83
N ARG A 99 -24.96 18.08 19.72
CA ARG A 99 -26.36 17.63 19.54
C ARG A 99 -26.80 16.72 20.67
N LEU A 100 -28.10 16.53 20.84
CA LEU A 100 -28.65 15.58 21.79
C LEU A 100 -28.74 14.19 21.17
N LYS A 101 -28.51 13.14 21.96
CA LYS A 101 -28.71 11.75 21.51
C LYS A 101 -30.14 11.51 21.00
N SER A 102 -31.13 12.17 21.59
CA SER A 102 -32.54 12.10 21.17
C SER A 102 -32.78 12.62 19.75
N ASP A 103 -31.87 13.43 19.21
CA ASP A 103 -31.93 13.94 17.84
C ASP A 103 -31.34 12.97 16.82
N LEU A 104 -30.64 11.92 17.25
CA LEU A 104 -30.05 10.92 16.37
C LEU A 104 -31.16 10.11 15.68
N LYS A 105 -31.25 10.22 14.35
CA LYS A 105 -32.26 9.54 13.53
C LYS A 105 -31.78 8.19 13.04
N THR A 106 -30.55 8.14 12.55
CA THR A 106 -29.95 6.91 12.03
C THR A 106 -28.51 6.80 12.49
N PHE A 107 -28.12 5.56 12.77
CA PHE A 107 -26.74 5.19 13.07
C PHE A 107 -26.45 3.90 12.31
N VAL A 108 -25.60 4.00 11.29
CA VAL A 108 -25.35 2.90 10.35
C VAL A 108 -23.85 2.71 10.16
N LYS A 109 -23.43 1.46 9.93
CA LYS A 109 -22.07 1.17 9.48
C LYS A 109 -21.96 1.59 8.01
N LEU A 110 -21.20 2.63 7.73
CA LEU A 110 -21.07 3.25 6.41
C LEU A 110 -20.09 2.48 5.53
N SER A 111 -18.91 2.16 6.07
CA SER A 111 -17.86 1.46 5.32
C SER A 111 -16.88 0.75 6.25
N GLU A 112 -16.17 -0.22 5.67
CA GLU A 112 -15.14 -1.01 6.35
C GLU A 112 -13.90 -1.06 5.46
N GLY A 113 -12.82 -0.42 5.91
CA GLY A 113 -11.54 -0.41 5.21
C GLY A 113 -10.60 -1.52 5.67
N GLY A 114 -9.31 -1.40 5.31
CA GLY A 114 -8.28 -2.30 5.79
C GLY A 114 -7.99 -2.17 7.29
N PHE A 115 -8.13 -0.95 7.83
CA PHE A 115 -7.71 -0.59 9.19
C PHE A 115 -8.82 -0.06 10.09
N ASN A 116 -9.96 0.37 9.55
CA ASN A 116 -11.02 1.01 10.34
C ASN A 116 -12.42 0.56 9.92
N ARG A 117 -13.34 0.61 10.88
CA ARG A 117 -14.78 0.72 10.60
C ARG A 117 -15.20 2.18 10.66
N VAL A 118 -16.16 2.52 9.81
CA VAL A 118 -16.69 3.87 9.70
C VAL A 118 -18.20 3.79 9.92
N PHE A 119 -18.68 4.55 10.90
CA PHE A 119 -20.10 4.71 11.17
C PHE A 119 -20.57 6.10 10.77
N GLU A 120 -21.77 6.18 10.24
CA GLU A 120 -22.46 7.44 9.97
C GLU A 120 -23.63 7.62 10.93
N ALA A 121 -23.63 8.76 11.61
CA ALA A 121 -24.70 9.24 12.45
C ALA A 121 -25.40 10.41 11.74
N THR A 122 -26.72 10.31 11.55
CA THR A 122 -27.53 11.38 10.97
C THR A 122 -28.51 11.91 12.00
N PHE A 123 -28.51 13.22 12.19
CA PHE A 123 -29.37 13.91 13.16
C PHE A 123 -30.64 14.49 12.54
N SER A 124 -31.58 14.91 13.39
CA SER A 124 -32.88 15.47 13.01
C SER A 124 -32.80 16.74 12.15
N ASP A 125 -31.70 17.48 12.26
CA ASP A 125 -31.39 18.67 11.46
C ASP A 125 -30.73 18.35 10.10
N GLY A 126 -30.57 17.06 9.78
CA GLY A 126 -29.91 16.59 8.56
C GLY A 126 -28.38 16.56 8.63
N LYS A 127 -27.76 16.95 9.75
CA LYS A 127 -26.29 16.86 9.87
C LYS A 127 -25.85 15.41 9.92
N CYS A 128 -24.88 15.06 9.08
CA CYS A 128 -24.16 13.79 9.14
C CYS A 128 -22.80 13.95 9.84
N VAL A 129 -22.49 12.98 10.69
CA VAL A 129 -21.24 12.88 11.45
C VAL A 129 -20.64 11.48 11.24
N ILE A 130 -19.34 11.42 11.05
CA ILE A 130 -18.59 10.17 10.91
C ILE A 130 -17.91 9.81 12.22
N ALA A 131 -17.98 8.54 12.60
CA ALA A 131 -17.14 7.95 13.63
C ALA A 131 -16.23 6.88 13.00
N ARG A 132 -14.91 7.04 13.12
CA ARG A 132 -13.89 6.07 12.69
C ARG A 132 -13.37 5.32 13.90
N LEU A 133 -13.43 4.00 13.86
CA LEU A 133 -12.95 3.09 14.90
C LEU A 133 -11.88 2.17 14.27
N PRO A 134 -10.61 2.24 14.71
CA PRO A 134 -9.57 1.31 14.28
C PRO A 134 -9.88 -0.14 14.67
N TYR A 135 -9.49 -1.10 13.85
CA TYR A 135 -9.49 -2.52 14.24
C TYR A 135 -8.40 -2.82 15.27
N PRO A 136 -8.52 -3.92 16.06
CA PRO A 136 -7.45 -4.35 16.96
C PRO A 136 -6.12 -4.63 16.26
N SER A 137 -6.16 -5.01 14.98
CA SER A 137 -4.95 -5.21 14.17
C SER A 137 -4.29 -3.90 13.71
N THR A 138 -4.96 -2.76 13.89
CA THR A 138 -4.43 -1.45 13.50
C THR A 138 -3.49 -0.91 14.56
N VAL A 139 -2.19 -1.08 14.30
CA VAL A 139 -1.12 -0.61 15.17
C VAL A 139 -0.38 0.57 14.54
N PRO A 140 0.18 1.48 15.35
CA PRO A 140 0.12 1.55 16.82
C PRO A 140 -1.19 2.16 17.33
N GLU A 141 -1.75 1.62 18.42
CA GLU A 141 -3.04 2.07 19.00
C GLU A 141 -3.12 3.60 19.19
N HIS A 142 -2.33 4.14 20.14
CA HIS A 142 -2.37 5.57 20.47
C HIS A 142 -1.92 6.46 19.32
N TYR A 143 -0.77 6.14 18.69
CA TYR A 143 -0.16 7.04 17.72
C TYR A 143 -0.94 7.11 16.41
N THR A 144 -1.62 6.04 15.98
CA THR A 144 -2.44 6.07 14.76
C THR A 144 -3.55 7.11 14.88
N VAL A 145 -4.29 7.11 15.99
CA VAL A 145 -5.41 8.04 16.20
C VAL A 145 -4.93 9.46 16.50
N ALA A 146 -3.93 9.60 17.38
CA ALA A 146 -3.40 10.92 17.74
C ALA A 146 -2.77 11.62 16.53
N SER A 147 -2.04 10.87 15.69
CA SER A 147 -1.39 11.45 14.51
C SER A 147 -2.39 11.83 13.41
N GLU A 148 -3.40 10.98 13.17
CA GLU A 148 -4.43 11.28 12.17
C GLU A 148 -5.22 12.55 12.55
N ALA A 149 -5.63 12.67 13.82
CA ALA A 149 -6.34 13.86 14.30
C ALA A 149 -5.51 15.16 14.12
N ALA A 150 -4.23 15.12 14.49
CA ALA A 150 -3.33 16.26 14.32
C ALA A 150 -3.09 16.60 12.84
N THR A 151 -2.93 15.59 11.99
CA THR A 151 -2.72 15.74 10.54
C THR A 151 -3.92 16.42 9.89
N LEU A 152 -5.13 15.96 10.19
CA LEU A 152 -6.37 16.54 9.66
C LEU A 152 -6.48 18.03 9.99
N ASP A 153 -6.23 18.41 11.24
CA ASP A 153 -6.33 19.80 11.68
C ASP A 153 -5.22 20.68 11.09
N TYR A 154 -3.98 20.21 11.07
CA TYR A 154 -2.85 20.93 10.49
C TYR A 154 -3.05 21.23 9.00
N LEU A 155 -3.49 20.25 8.22
CA LEU A 155 -3.76 20.42 6.79
C LEU A 155 -4.84 21.48 6.55
N ARG A 156 -5.89 21.48 7.37
CA ARG A 156 -6.98 22.46 7.29
C ARG A 156 -6.50 23.88 7.57
N LEU A 157 -5.60 24.06 8.56
CA LEU A 157 -4.98 25.35 8.86
C LEU A 157 -4.09 25.86 7.71
N HIS A 158 -3.61 24.96 6.85
CA HIS A 158 -2.82 25.28 5.66
C HIS A 158 -3.64 25.28 4.36
N GLY A 159 -4.97 25.41 4.47
CA GLY A 159 -5.88 25.58 3.33
C GLY A 159 -6.10 24.31 2.51
N ILE A 160 -5.75 23.13 3.04
CA ILE A 160 -6.01 21.83 2.42
C ILE A 160 -7.28 21.27 3.06
N ARG A 161 -8.33 21.07 2.26
CA ARG A 161 -9.63 20.66 2.80
C ARG A 161 -9.59 19.18 3.22
N THR A 162 -9.75 18.98 4.52
CA THR A 162 -9.90 17.69 5.20
C THR A 162 -11.16 17.70 6.07
N PRO A 163 -11.66 16.53 6.52
CA PRO A 163 -12.74 16.47 7.52
C PRO A 163 -12.40 17.26 8.80
N VAL A 164 -13.34 18.06 9.28
CA VAL A 164 -13.22 18.70 10.61
C VAL A 164 -13.33 17.64 11.70
N VAL A 165 -12.33 17.54 12.57
CA VAL A 165 -12.37 16.67 13.75
C VAL A 165 -13.19 17.36 14.86
N TYR A 166 -14.24 16.69 15.32
CA TYR A 166 -15.09 17.14 16.42
C TYR A 166 -14.61 16.63 17.78
N GLY A 167 -14.02 15.44 17.81
CA GLY A 167 -13.42 14.86 19.02
C GLY A 167 -12.75 13.53 18.71
N TRP A 168 -11.79 13.10 19.53
CA TRP A 168 -11.11 11.82 19.38
C TRP A 168 -10.67 11.29 20.74
N CYS A 169 -10.47 9.97 20.83
CA CYS A 169 -9.80 9.32 21.95
C CYS A 169 -8.86 8.26 21.40
N SER A 170 -7.58 8.36 21.74
CA SER A 170 -6.53 7.44 21.28
C SER A 170 -6.23 6.32 22.27
N THR A 171 -7.10 6.10 23.26
CA THR A 171 -6.93 5.02 24.24
C THR A 171 -8.25 4.29 24.44
N LYS A 172 -8.19 3.01 24.81
CA LYS A 172 -9.37 2.20 25.18
C LYS A 172 -9.96 2.57 26.55
N ALA A 173 -9.27 3.40 27.32
CA ALA A 173 -9.70 3.87 28.64
C ALA A 173 -10.77 4.98 28.53
N ASN A 174 -11.87 4.67 27.85
CA ASN A 174 -13.01 5.55 27.64
C ASN A 174 -14.32 4.74 27.62
N PRO A 175 -15.51 5.37 27.79
CA PRO A 175 -16.78 4.65 27.86
C PRO A 175 -17.13 3.79 26.65
N VAL A 176 -16.58 4.07 25.47
CA VAL A 176 -16.79 3.28 24.24
C VAL A 176 -16.01 1.96 24.28
N GLY A 177 -14.90 1.91 25.03
CA GLY A 177 -14.03 0.74 25.13
C GLY A 177 -13.04 0.56 23.97
N THR A 178 -12.98 1.51 23.04
CA THR A 178 -12.06 1.52 21.90
C THR A 178 -11.66 2.94 21.51
N GLU A 179 -10.56 3.08 20.80
CA GLU A 179 -10.13 4.33 20.19
C GLU A 179 -11.11 4.78 19.10
N TYR A 180 -11.23 6.10 18.91
CA TYR A 180 -12.11 6.67 17.88
C TYR A 180 -11.70 8.07 17.43
N ILE A 181 -12.15 8.43 16.23
CA ILE A 181 -12.20 9.81 15.72
C ILE A 181 -13.63 10.13 15.30
N ILE A 182 -14.20 11.19 15.88
CA ILE A 182 -15.48 11.78 15.50
C ILE A 182 -15.20 12.99 14.62
N MET A 183 -15.75 13.01 13.41
CA MET A 183 -15.43 14.03 12.43
C MET A 183 -16.57 14.31 11.45
N GLU A 184 -16.40 15.36 10.67
CA GLU A 184 -17.28 15.76 9.59
C GLU A 184 -17.39 14.69 8.49
N LYS A 185 -18.60 14.48 7.97
CA LYS A 185 -18.80 13.85 6.66
C LYS A 185 -18.63 14.91 5.57
N LEU A 186 -17.60 14.79 4.73
CA LEU A 186 -17.44 15.67 3.58
C LEU A 186 -18.51 15.36 2.52
N GLU A 187 -19.09 16.41 1.93
CA GLU A 187 -20.14 16.29 0.90
C GLU A 187 -19.56 16.20 -0.50
N GLY A 188 -19.26 14.98 -0.97
CA GLY A 188 -18.89 14.72 -2.36
C GLY A 188 -18.85 13.24 -2.69
N THR A 189 -18.62 12.96 -3.98
CA THR A 189 -18.57 11.59 -4.51
C THR A 189 -17.11 11.17 -4.64
N PRO A 190 -16.74 9.95 -4.22
CA PRO A 190 -15.42 9.41 -4.51
C PRO A 190 -15.11 9.42 -6.01
N LEU A 191 -13.87 9.73 -6.37
CA LEU A 191 -13.45 9.85 -7.76
C LEU A 191 -13.59 8.52 -8.50
N GLY A 192 -13.36 7.38 -7.82
CA GLY A 192 -13.50 6.05 -8.41
C GLY A 192 -14.87 5.81 -9.05
N ASP A 193 -15.93 6.28 -8.41
CA ASP A 193 -17.31 6.07 -8.87
C ASP A 193 -17.66 6.90 -10.13
N LYS A 194 -17.02 8.06 -10.26
CA LYS A 194 -17.24 8.97 -11.41
C LYS A 194 -16.22 8.77 -12.53
N TRP A 195 -15.03 8.24 -12.23
CA TRP A 195 -13.86 8.28 -13.13
C TRP A 195 -14.15 7.71 -14.53
N PHE A 196 -14.83 6.57 -14.58
CA PHE A 196 -15.14 5.86 -15.84
C PHE A 196 -16.30 6.49 -16.62
N LEU A 197 -17.04 7.41 -16.01
CA LEU A 197 -18.12 8.18 -16.64
C LEU A 197 -17.64 9.55 -17.15
N MET A 198 -16.45 9.99 -16.74
CA MET A 198 -15.88 11.28 -17.13
C MET A 198 -15.42 11.29 -18.59
N THR A 199 -15.65 12.41 -19.25
CA THR A 199 -15.04 12.71 -20.55
C THR A 199 -13.53 12.93 -20.43
N PRO A 200 -12.75 12.81 -21.53
CA PRO A 200 -11.30 13.07 -21.49
C PRO A 200 -10.95 14.48 -20.98
N LYS A 201 -11.80 15.48 -21.26
CA LYS A 201 -11.60 16.86 -20.78
C LYS A 201 -11.77 16.96 -19.27
N GLU A 202 -12.73 16.24 -18.69
CA GLU A 202 -12.96 16.18 -17.24
C GLU A 202 -11.85 15.39 -16.55
N GLN A 203 -11.43 14.25 -17.10
CA GLN A 203 -10.27 13.52 -16.58
C GLN A 203 -9.01 14.39 -16.57
N HIS A 204 -8.75 15.12 -17.65
CA HIS A 204 -7.65 16.08 -17.70
C HIS A 204 -7.77 17.19 -16.63
N LYS A 205 -8.98 17.72 -16.40
CA LYS A 205 -9.25 18.70 -15.33
C LYS A 205 -8.94 18.12 -13.96
N VAL A 206 -9.43 16.92 -13.65
CA VAL A 206 -9.21 16.27 -12.35
C VAL A 206 -7.73 15.92 -12.15
N MET A 207 -7.06 15.34 -13.16
CA MET A 207 -5.63 15.05 -13.08
C MET A 207 -4.78 16.29 -12.81
N LYS A 208 -5.15 17.45 -13.38
CA LYS A 208 -4.47 18.72 -13.07
C LYS A 208 -4.63 19.07 -11.59
N GLN A 209 -5.85 18.97 -11.05
CA GLN A 209 -6.14 19.28 -9.64
C GLN A 209 -5.41 18.33 -8.69
N ILE A 210 -5.32 17.03 -9.02
CA ILE A 210 -4.56 16.04 -8.23
C ILE A 210 -3.13 16.52 -8.01
N ILE A 211 -2.45 16.96 -9.09
CA ILE A 211 -1.08 17.46 -8.98
C ILE A 211 -1.00 18.82 -8.25
N GLU A 212 -2.01 19.69 -8.39
CA GLU A 212 -2.08 20.95 -7.63
C GLU A 212 -2.18 20.69 -6.12
N TRP A 213 -2.96 19.69 -5.71
CA TRP A 213 -3.07 19.26 -4.31
C TRP A 213 -1.77 18.63 -3.79
N GLU A 214 -1.14 17.73 -4.55
CA GLU A 214 0.16 17.17 -4.15
C GLU A 214 1.24 18.24 -4.05
N LYS A 215 1.26 19.20 -4.97
CA LYS A 215 2.16 20.35 -4.88
C LYS A 215 1.94 21.13 -3.58
N GLN A 216 0.68 21.39 -3.23
CA GLN A 216 0.35 22.11 -2.00
C GLN A 216 0.83 21.33 -0.77
N LEU A 217 0.58 20.02 -0.70
CA LEU A 217 1.06 19.14 0.38
C LEU A 217 2.59 19.15 0.48
N MET A 218 3.29 19.02 -0.64
CA MET A 218 4.75 19.02 -0.69
C MET A 218 5.36 20.40 -0.46
N SER A 219 4.58 21.48 -0.47
CA SER A 219 5.06 22.84 -0.17
C SER A 219 5.09 23.16 1.33
N LEU A 220 4.42 22.35 2.14
CA LEU A 220 4.45 22.45 3.60
C LEU A 220 5.89 22.27 4.10
N GLN A 221 6.28 23.07 5.09
CA GLN A 221 7.63 23.05 5.65
C GLN A 221 7.64 22.28 6.95
N PHE A 222 8.53 21.30 7.06
CA PHE A 222 8.68 20.49 8.26
C PHE A 222 10.13 20.47 8.72
N PRO A 223 10.38 20.57 10.04
CA PRO A 223 11.74 20.61 10.58
C PRO A 223 12.41 19.23 10.66
N ALA A 224 11.64 18.15 10.52
CA ALA A 224 12.09 16.77 10.67
C ALA A 224 11.17 15.78 9.95
N SER A 225 11.62 14.54 9.83
CA SER A 225 10.84 13.40 9.34
C SER A 225 10.23 12.61 10.50
N GLY A 226 9.06 12.03 10.30
CA GLY A 226 8.29 11.34 11.33
C GLY A 226 6.78 11.45 11.06
N SER A 227 5.97 11.49 12.12
CA SER A 227 4.53 11.75 12.01
C SER A 227 4.14 12.99 12.82
N LEU A 228 3.04 13.64 12.43
CA LEU A 228 2.56 14.86 13.06
C LEU A 228 1.67 14.55 14.27
N TYR A 229 1.81 15.29 15.36
CA TYR A 229 1.01 15.15 16.58
C TYR A 229 0.71 16.52 17.20
N TYR A 230 -0.27 16.57 18.10
CA TYR A 230 -0.31 17.64 19.10
C TYR A 230 0.75 17.35 20.18
N THR A 231 1.43 18.38 20.68
CA THR A 231 2.48 18.25 21.70
C THR A 231 1.99 17.52 22.97
N ARG A 232 0.70 17.68 23.33
CA ARG A 232 0.10 17.01 24.49
C ARG A 232 -0.04 15.49 24.34
N ASP A 233 -0.07 14.99 23.11
CA ASP A 233 -0.25 13.56 22.84
C ASP A 233 1.09 12.79 22.89
N LEU A 234 2.22 13.50 23.03
CA LEU A 234 3.56 12.94 23.20
C LEU A 234 4.12 13.37 24.56
N SER A 235 4.05 12.47 25.55
CA SER A 235 4.40 12.81 26.93
C SER A 235 5.90 12.60 27.22
N SER A 236 6.46 11.48 26.76
CA SER A 236 7.82 11.02 27.05
C SER A 236 8.72 10.91 25.82
N GLU A 237 8.12 10.97 24.64
CA GLU A 237 8.78 10.70 23.37
C GLU A 237 9.63 11.91 22.93
N SER A 238 10.69 11.62 22.18
CA SER A 238 11.41 12.67 21.44
C SER A 238 10.46 13.35 20.47
N ARG A 239 10.49 14.68 20.44
CA ARG A 239 9.62 15.50 19.58
C ARG A 239 10.32 16.77 19.13
N ILE A 240 9.96 17.24 17.94
CA ILE A 240 10.45 18.49 17.37
C ILE A 240 9.26 19.42 17.13
N GLN A 241 9.26 20.56 17.82
CA GLN A 241 8.15 21.51 17.75
C GLN A 241 8.06 22.13 16.35
N LEU A 242 6.85 22.22 15.79
CA LEU A 242 6.61 23.02 14.60
C LEU A 242 6.36 24.47 15.01
N ALA A 243 6.87 25.40 14.21
CA ALA A 243 6.48 26.80 14.29
C ALA A 243 5.05 26.94 13.74
N ASP A 244 4.05 26.91 14.62
CA ASP A 244 2.65 27.12 14.26
C ASP A 244 2.19 28.53 14.66
N PRO A 245 1.75 29.37 13.72
CA PRO A 245 1.21 30.70 14.02
C PRO A 245 -0.12 30.67 14.80
N ASN A 246 -0.80 29.52 14.89
CA ASN A 246 -2.13 29.39 15.50
C ASN A 246 -2.15 28.82 16.92
N ASP A 247 -0.99 28.67 17.55
CA ASP A 247 -0.84 28.22 18.95
C ASP A 247 -1.51 26.85 19.26
N ARG A 248 -1.71 25.99 18.25
CA ARG A 248 -2.25 24.62 18.44
C ARG A 248 -1.21 23.64 18.96
N ALA A 249 0.05 24.07 19.07
CA ALA A 249 1.19 23.30 19.54
C ALA A 249 1.37 21.96 18.80
N PHE A 250 1.65 22.00 17.50
CA PHE A 250 2.00 20.82 16.71
C PHE A 250 3.48 20.44 16.87
N CYS A 251 3.78 19.14 16.80
CA CYS A 251 5.15 18.63 16.78
C CYS A 251 5.31 17.43 15.83
N ILE A 252 6.54 17.19 15.36
CA ILE A 252 6.93 15.94 14.71
C ILE A 252 7.41 14.99 15.79
N GLY A 253 6.81 13.80 15.84
CA GLY A 253 7.16 12.72 16.75
C GLY A 253 7.57 11.45 16.02
N PRO A 254 7.56 10.30 16.72
CA PRO A 254 7.85 9.01 16.10
C PRO A 254 6.86 8.70 14.98
N THR A 255 7.28 7.97 13.95
CA THR A 255 6.37 7.58 12.86
C THR A 255 5.23 6.70 13.36
N ALA A 256 4.00 7.05 12.98
CA ALA A 256 2.80 6.25 13.21
C ALA A 256 2.58 5.18 12.12
N HIS A 257 3.49 5.04 11.16
CA HIS A 257 3.27 4.16 10.02
C HIS A 257 3.29 2.67 10.42
N TYR A 258 2.25 1.92 10.02
CA TYR A 258 2.02 0.51 10.38
C TYR A 258 3.27 -0.40 10.31
N SER A 259 4.10 -0.20 9.26
CA SER A 259 5.32 -1.00 9.04
C SER A 259 6.34 -0.94 10.19
N TRP A 260 6.24 0.04 11.09
CA TRP A 260 7.14 0.19 12.25
C TRP A 260 6.65 -0.48 13.54
N TRP A 261 5.43 -1.03 13.53
CA TRP A 261 4.73 -1.47 14.75
C TRP A 261 4.17 -2.89 14.65
N HIS A 262 3.75 -3.34 13.46
CA HIS A 262 3.17 -4.67 13.29
C HIS A 262 4.13 -5.83 13.60
N ASP A 263 3.53 -7.00 13.85
CA ASP A 263 4.20 -8.28 14.10
C ASP A 263 5.31 -8.21 15.15
N LYS A 264 5.01 -7.69 16.36
CA LYS A 264 5.97 -7.57 17.48
C LYS A 264 7.04 -6.49 17.31
N ARG A 265 7.00 -5.68 16.23
CA ARG A 265 7.90 -4.52 16.09
C ARG A 265 7.60 -3.46 17.14
N ASP A 266 6.37 -3.37 17.63
CA ASP A 266 5.95 -2.57 18.78
C ASP A 266 6.71 -2.92 20.08
N LEU A 267 7.07 -4.19 20.28
CA LEU A 267 7.84 -4.67 21.45
C LEU A 267 9.32 -4.28 21.41
N LEU A 268 9.83 -3.82 20.26
CA LEU A 268 11.24 -3.48 20.11
C LEU A 268 11.53 -2.05 20.58
N ASN A 269 12.64 -1.90 21.32
CA ASN A 269 13.22 -0.60 21.63
C ASN A 269 14.15 -0.16 20.48
N ILE A 270 13.55 0.48 19.47
CA ILE A 270 14.21 0.91 18.23
C ILE A 270 13.91 2.40 17.98
N ASP A 271 14.77 3.03 17.19
CA ASP A 271 14.58 4.39 16.73
C ASP A 271 13.38 4.47 15.76
N ARG A 272 12.39 5.31 16.11
CA ARG A 272 11.19 5.58 15.31
C ARG A 272 11.09 7.04 14.89
N GLY A 273 12.15 7.81 15.09
CA GLY A 273 12.18 9.25 14.89
C GLY A 273 11.66 10.04 16.10
N PRO A 274 11.49 11.36 15.95
CA PRO A 274 11.66 12.12 14.71
C PRO A 274 13.12 12.18 14.22
N TRP A 275 13.32 12.18 12.91
CA TRP A 275 14.65 12.17 12.29
C TRP A 275 15.01 13.51 11.64
N LEU A 276 16.20 14.01 11.93
CA LEU A 276 16.74 15.24 11.34
C LEU A 276 17.54 15.00 10.06
N SER A 277 18.08 13.79 9.86
CA SER A 277 18.88 13.43 8.70
C SER A 277 18.27 12.25 7.94
N SER A 278 18.35 12.28 6.61
CA SER A 278 17.99 11.13 5.78
C SER A 278 18.85 9.90 6.07
N ILE A 279 20.11 10.06 6.50
CA ILE A 279 20.98 8.94 6.90
C ILE A 279 20.36 8.15 8.05
N ASP A 280 19.82 8.87 9.05
CA ASP A 280 19.22 8.24 10.22
C ASP A 280 17.97 7.42 9.83
N ILE A 281 17.23 7.86 8.82
CA ILE A 281 16.04 7.16 8.30
C ILE A 281 16.44 5.85 7.61
N PHE A 282 17.45 5.88 6.73
CA PHE A 282 17.98 4.65 6.12
C PHE A 282 18.52 3.69 7.19
N ARG A 283 19.29 4.22 8.15
CA ARG A 283 19.83 3.41 9.25
C ARG A 283 18.72 2.77 10.09
N ALA A 284 17.72 3.55 10.51
CA ALA A 284 16.64 3.08 11.38
C ALA A 284 15.80 1.98 10.72
N ALA A 285 15.54 2.06 9.41
CA ALA A 285 14.83 1.00 8.69
C ALA A 285 15.58 -0.34 8.74
N GLY A 286 16.89 -0.33 8.47
CA GLY A 286 17.71 -1.54 8.54
C GLY A 286 17.91 -2.05 9.96
N GLU A 287 18.09 -1.16 10.94
CA GLU A 287 18.24 -1.53 12.35
C GLU A 287 16.97 -2.17 12.92
N ARG A 288 15.80 -1.65 12.55
CA ARG A 288 14.50 -2.23 12.88
C ARG A 288 14.41 -3.68 12.40
N GLU A 289 14.62 -3.92 11.12
CA GLU A 289 14.49 -5.27 10.55
C GLU A 289 15.58 -6.21 11.04
N LEU A 290 16.80 -5.71 11.28
CA LEU A 290 17.88 -6.52 11.85
C LEU A 290 17.59 -6.93 13.30
N ALA A 291 17.10 -6.01 14.11
CA ALA A 291 16.71 -6.28 15.50
C ALA A 291 15.56 -7.29 15.54
N TRP A 292 14.54 -7.10 14.71
CA TRP A 292 13.41 -8.03 14.61
C TRP A 292 13.86 -9.41 14.17
N THR A 293 14.67 -9.50 13.10
CA THR A 293 15.12 -10.78 12.54
C THR A 293 15.93 -11.56 13.56
N LYS A 294 16.84 -10.90 14.30
CA LYS A 294 17.61 -11.56 15.36
C LYS A 294 16.76 -12.03 16.54
N ALA A 295 15.70 -11.31 16.88
CA ALA A 295 14.88 -11.62 18.05
C ALA A 295 13.78 -12.66 17.76
N TYR A 296 13.20 -12.63 16.57
CA TYR A 296 11.94 -13.32 16.29
C TYR A 296 11.93 -14.18 15.03
N ALA A 297 12.85 -13.98 14.08
CA ALA A 297 12.83 -14.76 12.85
C ALA A 297 13.12 -16.23 13.12
N LYS A 298 12.44 -17.08 12.35
CA LYS A 298 12.64 -18.53 12.33
C LYS A 298 12.82 -18.99 10.89
N PRO A 299 13.47 -20.15 10.67
CA PRO A 299 13.41 -20.81 9.38
C PRO A 299 11.95 -21.04 9.00
N ARG A 300 11.57 -20.65 7.78
CA ARG A 300 10.20 -20.71 7.28
C ARG A 300 10.18 -21.00 5.78
N LEU A 301 9.07 -21.49 5.25
CA LEU A 301 8.85 -21.44 3.81
C LEU A 301 8.66 -19.99 3.37
N PRO A 302 9.07 -19.62 2.13
CA PRO A 302 8.68 -18.34 1.56
C PRO A 302 7.17 -18.11 1.68
N TYR A 303 6.80 -16.91 2.16
CA TYR A 303 5.41 -16.51 2.33
C TYR A 303 4.69 -16.54 0.97
N ASP A 304 5.28 -15.90 -0.04
CA ASP A 304 4.82 -16.01 -1.42
C ASP A 304 5.01 -17.45 -1.92
N ARG A 305 3.88 -18.14 -2.13
CA ARG A 305 3.92 -19.60 -2.33
C ARG A 305 4.64 -20.01 -3.61
N LEU A 306 4.60 -19.17 -4.64
CA LEU A 306 5.32 -19.43 -5.89
C LEU A 306 6.85 -19.33 -5.73
N TYR A 307 7.36 -18.67 -4.68
CA TYR A 307 8.79 -18.66 -4.40
C TYR A 307 9.27 -20.00 -3.80
N ARG A 308 8.38 -20.82 -3.24
CA ARG A 308 8.77 -22.06 -2.54
C ARG A 308 9.48 -23.05 -3.47
N GLU A 309 9.11 -23.09 -4.75
CA GLU A 309 9.78 -23.93 -5.76
C GLU A 309 11.26 -23.53 -5.95
N ILE A 310 11.58 -22.24 -5.83
CA ILE A 310 12.95 -21.71 -5.93
C ILE A 310 13.86 -22.36 -4.89
N TYR A 311 13.30 -22.69 -3.72
CA TYR A 311 13.98 -23.32 -2.61
C TYR A 311 13.66 -24.82 -2.47
N HIS A 312 13.11 -25.45 -3.52
CA HIS A 312 12.71 -26.86 -3.51
C HIS A 312 11.77 -27.22 -2.35
N PHE A 313 10.86 -26.30 -2.02
CA PHE A 313 9.89 -26.44 -0.94
C PHE A 313 10.54 -26.67 0.44
N LYS A 314 11.74 -26.12 0.65
CA LYS A 314 12.47 -26.17 1.92
C LYS A 314 12.39 -24.84 2.66
N HIS A 315 12.54 -24.93 3.98
CA HIS A 315 12.60 -23.75 4.83
C HIS A 315 13.89 -22.98 4.53
N VAL A 316 13.77 -21.66 4.47
CA VAL A 316 14.89 -20.73 4.28
C VAL A 316 15.34 -20.24 5.65
N SER A 317 16.64 -20.26 5.93
CA SER A 317 17.19 -19.71 7.17
C SER A 317 17.24 -18.18 7.13
N PRO A 318 16.96 -17.47 8.24
CA PRO A 318 17.13 -16.02 8.32
C PRO A 318 18.59 -15.54 8.27
N ASP A 319 19.58 -16.43 8.41
CA ASP A 319 21.00 -16.05 8.53
C ASP A 319 21.52 -15.23 7.33
N SER A 320 21.09 -15.60 6.12
CA SER A 320 21.46 -14.85 4.91
C SER A 320 20.86 -13.45 4.91
N HIS A 321 19.60 -13.32 5.37
CA HIS A 321 18.94 -12.03 5.50
C HIS A 321 19.59 -11.14 6.56
N ILE A 322 20.01 -11.71 7.70
CA ILE A 322 20.80 -10.99 8.72
C ILE A 322 22.09 -10.44 8.11
N THR A 323 22.76 -11.22 7.26
CA THR A 323 23.98 -10.80 6.56
C THR A 323 23.68 -9.66 5.59
N ASP A 324 22.62 -9.78 4.79
CA ASP A 324 22.21 -8.74 3.83
C ASP A 324 21.81 -7.43 4.53
N LEU A 325 21.08 -7.50 5.65
CA LEU A 325 20.75 -6.33 6.48
C LEU A 325 22.01 -5.69 7.10
N THR A 326 22.98 -6.51 7.52
CA THR A 326 24.26 -6.00 8.02
C THR A 326 25.04 -5.29 6.91
N ASN A 327 25.03 -5.81 5.69
CA ASN A 327 25.62 -5.17 4.52
C ASN A 327 24.89 -3.87 4.14
N TYR A 328 23.56 -3.87 4.20
CA TYR A 328 22.75 -2.67 4.02
C TYR A 328 23.14 -1.58 5.02
N LEU A 329 23.31 -1.89 6.30
CA LEU A 329 23.69 -0.92 7.33
C LEU A 329 25.09 -0.31 7.11
N GLN A 330 26.00 -1.05 6.47
CA GLN A 330 27.28 -0.48 6.04
C GLN A 330 27.08 0.54 4.92
N MET A 331 26.19 0.26 3.96
CA MET A 331 25.84 1.19 2.88
C MET A 331 25.02 2.39 3.35
N ALA A 332 24.14 2.22 4.35
CA ALA A 332 23.20 3.24 4.85
C ALA A 332 23.88 4.55 5.25
N ARG A 333 25.14 4.49 5.70
CA ARG A 333 25.98 5.65 6.05
C ARG A 333 26.23 6.59 4.86
N CYS A 334 26.17 6.07 3.64
CA CYS A 334 26.31 6.78 2.38
C CYS A 334 24.96 6.99 1.68
N LEU A 335 23.83 6.59 2.29
CA LEU A 335 22.52 6.68 1.66
C LEU A 335 21.85 8.06 1.81
N GLY A 336 22.39 8.95 2.64
CA GLY A 336 21.86 10.29 2.85
C GLY A 336 22.00 11.24 1.65
N TYR A 337 21.07 12.18 1.57
CA TYR A 337 21.12 13.31 0.65
C TYR A 337 21.87 14.49 1.30
N ALA A 338 22.47 15.36 0.48
CA ALA A 338 23.09 16.59 0.96
C ALA A 338 22.08 17.54 1.63
N ASP A 339 22.50 18.27 2.67
CA ASP A 339 21.61 19.14 3.46
C ASP A 339 20.93 20.23 2.64
N ASN A 340 21.62 20.74 1.61
CA ASN A 340 21.09 21.75 0.69
C ASN A 340 20.30 21.16 -0.50
N SER A 341 20.20 19.84 -0.60
CA SER A 341 19.48 19.17 -1.69
C SER A 341 17.98 19.21 -1.46
N THR A 342 17.21 19.49 -2.52
CA THR A 342 15.75 19.36 -2.51
C THR A 342 15.29 17.94 -2.16
N MET A 343 16.12 16.93 -2.43
CA MET A 343 15.83 15.52 -2.10
C MET A 343 15.86 15.23 -0.60
N ASN A 344 16.62 16.01 0.18
CA ASN A 344 16.68 15.86 1.64
C ASN A 344 15.51 16.53 2.35
N ARG A 345 14.76 17.40 1.65
CA ARG A 345 13.68 18.20 2.24
C ARG A 345 12.53 17.30 2.68
N PRO A 346 12.11 17.34 3.97
CA PRO A 346 10.96 16.59 4.43
C PRO A 346 9.67 17.09 3.78
N VAL A 347 8.88 16.17 3.23
CA VAL A 347 7.59 16.45 2.58
C VAL A 347 6.52 15.49 3.09
N MET A 348 5.28 15.95 3.07
CA MET A 348 4.11 15.13 3.34
C MET A 348 3.49 14.67 2.02
N ARG A 349 3.06 13.40 1.98
CA ARG A 349 2.19 12.86 0.93
C ARG A 349 0.98 12.17 1.56
N HIS A 350 -0.08 12.07 0.79
CA HIS A 350 -1.23 11.26 1.18
C HIS A 350 -0.79 9.78 1.29
N PRO A 351 -1.09 9.10 2.41
CA PRO A 351 -0.60 7.73 2.66
C PRO A 351 -1.20 6.69 1.70
N ASP A 352 -2.45 6.88 1.30
CA ASP A 352 -3.16 5.99 0.37
C ASP A 352 -3.85 6.80 -0.75
N PHE A 353 -3.06 7.28 -1.71
CA PHE A 353 -3.55 8.20 -2.74
C PHE A 353 -4.26 7.48 -3.90
N GLN A 354 -5.41 6.89 -3.59
CA GLN A 354 -6.28 6.18 -4.52
C GLN A 354 -7.55 6.97 -4.85
N PRO A 355 -8.23 6.70 -5.98
CA PRO A 355 -9.42 7.44 -6.40
C PRO A 355 -10.56 7.46 -5.37
N ASN A 356 -10.72 6.42 -4.55
CA ASN A 356 -11.79 6.36 -3.55
C ASN A 356 -11.56 7.30 -2.35
N ASN A 357 -10.32 7.77 -2.17
CA ASN A 357 -9.94 8.72 -1.12
C ASN A 357 -9.96 10.19 -1.62
N ILE A 358 -10.29 10.41 -2.89
CA ILE A 358 -10.41 11.73 -3.51
C ILE A 358 -11.88 12.03 -3.71
N LEU A 359 -12.42 12.99 -2.95
CA LEU A 359 -13.82 13.40 -3.12
C LEU A 359 -13.91 14.52 -4.15
N VAL A 360 -14.88 14.41 -5.05
CA VAL A 360 -15.16 15.41 -6.09
C VAL A 360 -16.60 15.92 -6.03
N SER A 361 -16.79 17.18 -6.43
CA SER A 361 -18.10 17.80 -6.60
C SER A 361 -18.83 17.30 -7.87
N GLU A 362 -20.05 17.78 -8.08
CA GLU A 362 -20.77 17.55 -9.34
C GLU A 362 -20.07 18.15 -10.56
N THR A 363 -19.34 19.26 -10.37
CA THR A 363 -18.55 19.93 -11.40
C THR A 363 -17.14 19.35 -11.57
N ASN A 364 -16.85 18.21 -10.93
CA ASN A 364 -15.56 17.52 -10.96
C ASN A 364 -14.41 18.38 -10.38
N ASP A 365 -14.71 19.19 -9.36
CA ASP A 365 -13.71 19.89 -8.54
C ASP A 365 -13.36 19.02 -7.32
N ILE A 366 -12.07 18.88 -7.00
CA ILE A 366 -11.64 18.14 -5.80
C ILE A 366 -12.04 18.96 -4.57
N ILE A 367 -12.89 18.38 -3.74
CA ILE A 367 -13.40 19.04 -2.53
C ILE A 367 -12.59 18.70 -1.29
N GLY A 368 -11.88 17.58 -1.29
CA GLY A 368 -11.26 17.04 -0.09
C GLY A 368 -10.62 15.68 -0.30
N LEU A 369 -9.64 15.40 0.54
CA LEU A 369 -9.01 14.09 0.67
C LEU A 369 -9.38 13.49 2.03
N ILE A 370 -9.65 12.19 2.04
CA ILE A 370 -9.98 11.42 3.24
C ILE A 370 -8.98 10.28 3.43
N ASP A 371 -8.98 9.69 4.62
CA ASP A 371 -8.11 8.57 4.99
C ASP A 371 -6.62 8.97 5.12
N TRP A 372 -6.35 9.84 6.09
CA TRP A 372 -5.00 10.34 6.43
C TRP A 372 -4.28 9.46 7.45
N GLN A 373 -4.81 8.28 7.72
CA GLN A 373 -4.21 7.34 8.66
C GLN A 373 -2.80 6.92 8.22
N HIS A 374 -1.87 6.76 9.17
CA HIS A 374 -0.46 6.44 8.92
C HIS A 374 0.31 7.46 8.07
N CYS A 375 -0.22 8.68 7.88
CA CYS A 375 0.50 9.74 7.18
C CYS A 375 1.88 9.98 7.82
N SER A 376 2.88 10.09 6.96
CA SER A 376 4.28 10.27 7.36
C SER A 376 4.94 11.36 6.55
N ILE A 377 5.89 12.03 7.19
CA ILE A 377 6.74 13.07 6.61
C ILE A 377 8.13 12.46 6.45
N PHE A 378 8.64 12.49 5.22
CA PHE A 378 9.94 11.93 4.86
C PHE A 378 10.61 12.81 3.80
N PRO A 379 11.93 12.70 3.61
CA PRO A 379 12.63 13.42 2.53
C PRO A 379 12.01 13.14 1.17
N LEU A 380 11.93 14.16 0.30
CA LEU A 380 11.38 14.04 -1.05
C LEU A 380 11.99 12.87 -1.83
N GLY A 381 13.30 12.65 -1.70
CA GLY A 381 14.00 11.55 -2.34
C GLY A 381 13.60 10.16 -1.83
N ILE A 382 12.92 10.04 -0.68
CA ILE A 382 12.40 8.76 -0.16
C ILE A 382 10.96 8.53 -0.65
N VAL A 383 10.12 9.57 -0.71
CA VAL A 383 8.67 9.41 -0.98
C VAL A 383 8.21 9.84 -2.37
N ALA A 384 9.09 10.36 -3.23
CA ALA A 384 8.77 10.66 -4.62
C ALA A 384 8.32 9.40 -5.38
N GLY A 385 7.39 9.55 -6.32
CA GLY A 385 6.84 8.43 -7.07
C GLY A 385 5.43 8.72 -7.59
N ILE A 386 5.04 8.01 -8.64
CA ILE A 386 3.68 8.06 -9.19
C ILE A 386 2.82 7.05 -8.40
N PRO A 387 1.68 7.45 -7.79
CA PRO A 387 0.85 6.53 -7.02
C PRO A 387 0.32 5.38 -7.88
N THR A 388 0.06 4.23 -7.25
CA THR A 388 -0.28 2.96 -7.93
C THR A 388 -1.45 3.07 -8.91
N HIS A 389 -2.48 3.84 -8.58
CA HIS A 389 -3.66 4.03 -9.44
C HIS A 389 -3.44 5.00 -10.61
N PHE A 390 -2.32 5.75 -10.58
CA PHE A 390 -1.95 6.69 -11.63
C PHE A 390 -0.70 6.27 -12.41
N GLN A 391 -0.07 5.15 -12.06
CA GLN A 391 1.13 4.64 -12.74
C GLN A 391 0.81 3.49 -13.72
N ASN A 392 1.74 3.24 -14.64
CA ASN A 392 1.67 2.14 -15.61
C ASN A 392 3.07 1.63 -15.96
N TYR A 393 3.93 1.45 -14.95
CA TYR A 393 5.26 0.86 -15.09
C TYR A 393 5.16 -0.57 -15.62
N GLY A 394 6.15 -0.98 -16.41
CA GLY A 394 6.14 -2.23 -17.19
C GLY A 394 5.53 -2.10 -18.59
N ASP A 395 4.86 -0.98 -18.90
CA ASP A 395 4.45 -0.65 -20.27
C ASP A 395 5.51 0.25 -20.93
N PRO A 396 6.19 -0.21 -22.00
CA PRO A 396 7.29 0.53 -22.62
C PRO A 396 6.90 1.93 -23.13
N GLU A 397 5.67 2.12 -23.62
CA GLU A 397 5.21 3.43 -24.09
C GLU A 397 5.02 4.42 -22.94
N SER A 398 4.49 3.94 -21.81
CA SER A 398 4.33 4.74 -20.59
C SER A 398 5.68 5.13 -20.00
N GLU A 399 6.63 4.20 -19.93
CA GLU A 399 7.98 4.47 -19.40
C GLU A 399 8.77 5.44 -20.28
N MET A 400 8.55 5.41 -21.59
CA MET A 400 9.10 6.41 -22.52
C MET A 400 8.37 7.76 -22.47
N LEU A 401 7.31 7.89 -21.66
CA LEU A 401 6.42 9.05 -21.61
C LEU A 401 5.92 9.46 -23.01
N LYS A 402 5.66 8.47 -23.88
CA LYS A 402 5.12 8.71 -25.22
C LYS A 402 3.70 9.26 -25.08
N GLN A 403 3.38 10.31 -25.84
CA GLN A 403 2.03 10.86 -25.85
C GLN A 403 1.03 9.77 -26.30
N PRO A 404 0.01 9.42 -25.49
CA PRO A 404 -0.91 8.34 -25.82
C PRO A 404 -1.84 8.71 -26.98
N GLU A 405 -2.11 7.74 -27.86
CA GLU A 405 -3.08 7.91 -28.94
C GLU A 405 -4.51 7.92 -28.39
N LEU A 406 -5.28 8.95 -28.77
CA LEU A 406 -6.67 9.13 -28.34
C LEU A 406 -7.71 8.61 -29.35
N THR A 407 -7.27 8.11 -30.49
CA THR A 407 -8.14 7.49 -31.49
C THR A 407 -8.21 5.98 -31.25
N LEU A 408 -9.40 5.40 -31.34
CA LEU A 408 -9.53 3.95 -31.32
C LEU A 408 -9.00 3.38 -32.65
N PRO A 409 -8.42 2.16 -32.64
CA PRO A 409 -7.96 1.54 -33.87
C PRO A 409 -9.14 1.30 -34.83
N PRO A 410 -8.94 1.38 -36.16
CA PRO A 410 -10.05 1.28 -37.13
C PRO A 410 -10.85 -0.02 -37.03
N ASN A 411 -10.26 -1.09 -36.52
CA ASN A 411 -10.92 -2.39 -36.30
C ASN A 411 -11.54 -2.55 -34.90
N TYR A 412 -11.59 -1.51 -34.07
CA TYR A 412 -12.06 -1.63 -32.69
C TYR A 412 -13.48 -2.23 -32.59
N ASP A 413 -14.41 -1.74 -33.39
CA ASP A 413 -15.81 -2.18 -33.38
C ASP A 413 -15.99 -3.63 -33.84
N SER A 414 -14.99 -4.19 -34.55
CA SER A 414 -15.00 -5.59 -34.98
C SER A 414 -14.30 -6.54 -34.01
N LEU A 415 -13.69 -6.04 -32.93
CA LEU A 415 -13.05 -6.88 -31.90
C LEU A 415 -14.08 -7.50 -30.95
N PRO A 416 -13.80 -8.67 -30.35
CA PRO A 416 -14.58 -9.23 -29.25
C PRO A 416 -14.65 -8.26 -28.04
N SER A 417 -15.76 -8.28 -27.31
CA SER A 417 -15.96 -7.40 -26.14
C SER A 417 -14.82 -7.44 -25.09
N PRO A 418 -14.19 -8.59 -24.78
CA PRO A 418 -13.05 -8.62 -23.87
C PRO A 418 -11.80 -7.90 -24.42
N GLU A 419 -11.55 -8.01 -25.71
CA GLU A 419 -10.43 -7.34 -26.37
C GLU A 419 -10.67 -5.82 -26.46
N GLN A 420 -11.91 -5.41 -26.74
CA GLN A 420 -12.32 -4.01 -26.65
C GLN A 420 -12.06 -3.43 -25.26
N ALA A 421 -12.49 -4.13 -24.20
CA ALA A 421 -12.30 -3.71 -22.82
C ALA A 421 -10.80 -3.60 -22.44
N SER A 422 -10.00 -4.59 -22.85
CA SER A 422 -8.55 -4.60 -22.62
C SER A 422 -7.86 -3.41 -23.30
N LEU A 423 -8.22 -3.10 -24.55
CA LEU A 423 -7.67 -1.93 -25.27
C LEU A 423 -8.04 -0.61 -24.60
N LEU A 424 -9.29 -0.46 -24.15
CA LEU A 424 -9.72 0.73 -23.42
C LEU A 424 -8.94 0.89 -22.11
N GLU A 425 -8.71 -0.20 -21.38
CA GLU A 425 -7.98 -0.18 -20.11
C GLU A 425 -6.49 0.15 -20.29
N ILE A 426 -5.82 -0.45 -21.28
CA ILE A 426 -4.43 -0.11 -21.63
C ILE A 426 -4.32 1.38 -21.96
N ARG A 427 -5.22 1.87 -22.81
CA ARG A 427 -5.25 3.28 -23.21
C ARG A 427 -5.48 4.20 -22.01
N ARG A 428 -6.41 3.84 -21.11
CA ARG A 428 -6.69 4.59 -19.88
C ARG A 428 -5.44 4.67 -19.01
N LYS A 429 -4.77 3.55 -18.73
CA LYS A 429 -3.56 3.52 -17.90
C LYS A 429 -2.43 4.37 -18.50
N ARG A 430 -2.19 4.26 -19.81
CA ARG A 430 -1.23 5.11 -20.54
C ARG A 430 -1.55 6.60 -20.42
N LEU A 431 -2.81 6.98 -20.63
CA LEU A 431 -3.27 8.37 -20.51
C LEU A 431 -3.06 8.92 -19.10
N VAL A 432 -3.47 8.17 -18.09
CA VAL A 432 -3.35 8.61 -16.69
C VAL A 432 -1.89 8.77 -16.28
N HIS A 433 -1.04 7.80 -16.60
CA HIS A 433 0.39 7.87 -16.33
C HIS A 433 1.05 9.08 -17.01
N PHE A 434 0.76 9.27 -18.30
CA PHE A 434 1.27 10.40 -19.06
C PHE A 434 0.81 11.75 -18.48
N LEU A 435 -0.48 11.89 -18.17
CA LEU A 435 -1.03 13.12 -17.59
C LEU A 435 -0.42 13.42 -16.23
N TYR A 436 -0.25 12.41 -15.38
CA TYR A 436 0.39 12.56 -14.08
C TYR A 436 1.82 13.10 -14.25
N ALA A 437 2.63 12.44 -15.07
CA ALA A 437 4.02 12.85 -15.32
C ALA A 437 4.10 14.26 -15.94
N ALA A 438 3.27 14.54 -16.96
CA ALA A 438 3.26 15.83 -17.66
C ALA A 438 2.83 17.00 -16.76
N PHE A 439 1.80 16.82 -15.93
CA PHE A 439 1.39 17.84 -14.99
C PHE A 439 2.38 18.01 -13.84
N THR A 440 2.94 16.92 -13.31
CA THR A 440 3.99 16.99 -12.29
C THR A 440 5.19 17.78 -12.81
N LYS A 441 5.64 17.51 -14.04
CA LYS A 441 6.71 18.29 -14.69
C LYS A 441 6.42 19.79 -14.74
N ARG A 442 5.17 20.14 -15.03
CA ARG A 442 4.75 21.54 -15.22
C ARG A 442 4.51 22.27 -13.89
N LEU A 443 3.94 21.59 -12.90
CA LEU A 443 3.41 22.21 -11.69
C LEU A 443 4.30 21.98 -10.46
N ASN A 444 4.99 20.85 -10.39
CA ASN A 444 5.81 20.41 -9.25
C ASN A 444 7.15 19.82 -9.75
N LYS A 445 8.02 20.69 -10.27
CA LYS A 445 9.26 20.28 -10.95
C LYS A 445 10.19 19.46 -10.05
N ASP A 446 10.35 19.82 -8.77
CA ASP A 446 11.20 19.08 -7.83
C ASP A 446 10.75 17.62 -7.67
N HIS A 447 9.43 17.39 -7.60
CA HIS A 447 8.87 16.04 -7.51
C HIS A 447 9.04 15.28 -8.82
N TYR A 448 8.85 15.93 -9.97
CA TYR A 448 9.12 15.32 -11.27
C TYR A 448 10.59 14.89 -11.40
N ASP A 449 11.52 15.78 -11.04
CA ASP A 449 12.95 15.49 -11.10
C ASP A 449 13.29 14.32 -10.16
N ALA A 450 12.69 14.26 -8.96
CA ALA A 450 12.87 13.14 -8.03
C ALA A 450 12.32 11.80 -8.55
N ILE A 451 11.16 11.78 -9.21
CA ILE A 451 10.53 10.54 -9.74
C ILE A 451 11.45 9.83 -10.74
N PHE A 452 12.18 10.59 -11.56
CA PHE A 452 12.99 10.07 -12.66
C PHE A 452 14.50 10.16 -12.40
N ASP A 453 14.92 10.53 -11.18
CA ASP A 453 16.33 10.54 -10.80
C ASP A 453 16.81 9.14 -10.42
N GLN A 454 17.87 8.68 -11.08
CA GLN A 454 18.36 7.32 -10.90
C GLN A 454 18.98 7.09 -9.52
N SER A 455 19.58 8.10 -8.90
CA SER A 455 20.11 8.00 -7.54
C SER A 455 18.98 7.87 -6.51
N VAL A 456 17.88 8.57 -6.73
CA VAL A 456 16.64 8.47 -5.94
C VAL A 456 16.06 7.06 -6.06
N ILE A 457 15.86 6.56 -7.28
CA ILE A 457 15.29 5.21 -7.52
C ILE A 457 16.11 4.12 -6.80
N LEU A 458 17.44 4.17 -6.89
CA LEU A 458 18.32 3.21 -6.22
C LEU A 458 18.19 3.27 -4.69
N ARG A 459 18.19 4.48 -4.10
CA ARG A 459 18.03 4.68 -2.65
C ARG A 459 16.66 4.21 -2.17
N GLN A 460 15.58 4.50 -2.91
CA GLN A 460 14.22 4.08 -2.58
C GLN A 460 14.06 2.57 -2.60
N ARG A 461 14.63 1.88 -3.60
CA ARG A 461 14.61 0.42 -3.64
C ARG A 461 15.34 -0.19 -2.45
N LEU A 462 16.54 0.29 -2.15
CA LEU A 462 17.28 -0.14 -0.96
C LEU A 462 16.48 0.08 0.32
N PHE A 463 15.87 1.26 0.50
CA PHE A 463 15.03 1.55 1.66
C PHE A 463 13.82 0.62 1.76
N LYS A 464 13.13 0.39 0.64
CA LYS A 464 11.97 -0.50 0.56
C LYS A 464 12.34 -1.91 1.01
N TYR A 465 13.33 -2.54 0.37
CA TYR A 465 13.65 -3.95 0.63
C TYR A 465 14.41 -4.18 1.94
N ALA A 466 15.14 -3.18 2.43
CA ALA A 466 15.73 -3.26 3.77
C ALA A 466 14.68 -3.10 4.88
N GLY A 467 13.53 -2.50 4.55
CA GLY A 467 12.38 -2.37 5.44
C GLY A 467 11.31 -3.45 5.25
N THR A 468 11.52 -4.45 4.39
CA THR A 468 10.56 -5.55 4.20
C THR A 468 10.68 -6.58 5.33
N PRO A 469 9.56 -7.08 5.89
CA PRO A 469 9.59 -8.14 6.89
C PRO A 469 10.25 -9.43 6.42
N TRP A 470 10.78 -10.21 7.37
CA TRP A 470 11.27 -11.57 7.08
C TRP A 470 10.11 -12.52 6.74
N GLU A 471 9.99 -12.78 5.45
CA GLU A 471 8.96 -13.65 4.86
C GLU A 471 9.57 -14.87 4.15
N GLY A 472 10.80 -15.25 4.52
CA GLY A 472 11.53 -16.32 3.85
C GLY A 472 12.22 -15.87 2.56
N ASP A 473 12.37 -14.55 2.36
CA ASP A 473 13.06 -13.96 1.21
C ASP A 473 14.27 -13.12 1.63
N SER A 474 15.46 -13.51 1.17
CA SER A 474 16.68 -12.70 1.28
C SER A 474 17.19 -12.20 -0.07
N ILE A 475 16.63 -12.71 -1.17
CA ILE A 475 17.12 -12.46 -2.52
C ILE A 475 16.78 -11.05 -2.98
N SER A 476 15.58 -10.56 -2.68
CA SER A 476 15.16 -9.21 -3.08
C SER A 476 16.08 -8.11 -2.53
N LEU A 477 16.40 -8.15 -1.23
CA LEU A 477 17.33 -7.20 -0.62
C LEU A 477 18.75 -7.33 -1.21
N ARG A 478 19.27 -8.57 -1.32
CA ARG A 478 20.61 -8.80 -1.87
C ARG A 478 20.74 -8.34 -3.32
N ALA A 479 19.72 -8.58 -4.14
CA ALA A 479 19.70 -8.15 -5.53
C ALA A 479 19.76 -6.62 -5.65
N GLU A 480 19.04 -5.89 -4.80
CA GLU A 480 19.14 -4.43 -4.77
C GLU A 480 20.47 -3.93 -4.22
N LEU A 481 21.05 -4.57 -3.20
CA LEU A 481 22.42 -4.26 -2.75
C LEU A 481 23.41 -4.39 -3.92
N ILE A 482 23.36 -5.49 -4.67
CA ILE A 482 24.21 -5.73 -5.84
C ILE A 482 23.99 -4.66 -6.91
N ARG A 483 22.74 -4.35 -7.27
CA ARG A 483 22.41 -3.33 -8.29
C ARG A 483 22.92 -1.95 -7.88
N SER A 484 22.77 -1.58 -6.61
CA SER A 484 23.25 -0.31 -6.09
C SER A 484 24.78 -0.25 -6.04
N ILE A 485 25.46 -1.35 -5.73
CA ILE A 485 26.94 -1.43 -5.78
C ILE A 485 27.43 -1.29 -7.22
N GLN A 486 26.80 -1.97 -8.19
CA GLN A 486 27.14 -1.86 -9.61
C GLN A 486 26.93 -0.44 -10.16
N ASN A 487 26.01 0.32 -9.57
CA ASN A 487 25.69 1.70 -9.94
C ASN A 487 26.17 2.71 -8.88
N TRP A 488 27.19 2.35 -8.07
CA TRP A 488 27.56 3.13 -6.89
C TRP A 488 28.01 4.55 -7.21
N SER A 489 28.63 4.78 -8.36
CA SER A 489 29.07 6.12 -8.79
C SER A 489 27.91 7.13 -8.84
N ILE A 490 26.71 6.69 -9.22
CA ILE A 490 25.49 7.53 -9.25
C ILE A 490 25.08 7.94 -7.83
N ILE A 491 25.20 7.04 -6.86
CA ILE A 491 24.89 7.29 -5.45
C ILE A 491 25.98 8.21 -4.85
N ALA A 492 27.26 7.87 -5.04
CA ALA A 492 28.39 8.61 -4.47
C ALA A 492 28.43 10.08 -4.89
N GLN A 493 28.04 10.40 -6.13
CA GLN A 493 28.00 11.78 -6.63
C GLN A 493 26.94 12.66 -5.96
N THR A 494 25.84 12.06 -5.45
CA THR A 494 24.71 12.79 -4.87
C THR A 494 24.62 12.68 -3.34
N THR A 495 25.60 12.03 -2.72
CA THR A 495 25.66 11.83 -1.26
C THR A 495 26.17 13.09 -0.54
N GLY A 496 25.58 13.41 0.61
CA GLY A 496 25.89 14.61 1.40
C GLY A 496 27.24 14.61 2.12
N ALA A 497 27.75 15.82 2.39
CA ALA A 497 28.99 16.22 3.10
C ALA A 497 30.33 15.83 2.46
N GLU A 498 31.21 16.82 2.23
CA GLU A 498 32.56 16.63 1.65
C GLU A 498 33.41 15.60 2.40
N GLN A 499 33.23 15.48 3.73
CA GLN A 499 33.92 14.50 4.58
C GLN A 499 33.41 13.06 4.37
N ILE A 500 32.13 12.89 4.08
CA ILE A 500 31.51 11.58 3.78
C ILE A 500 31.80 11.18 2.33
N GLN A 501 31.88 12.15 1.42
CA GLN A 501 32.11 11.90 -0.01
C GLN A 501 33.44 11.20 -0.30
N SER A 502 34.49 11.49 0.48
CA SER A 502 35.77 10.75 0.42
C SER A 502 35.60 9.27 0.82
N ALA A 503 34.94 9.01 1.94
CA ALA A 503 34.73 7.66 2.47
C ALA A 503 33.72 6.83 1.66
N CYS A 504 32.76 7.50 1.01
CA CYS A 504 31.73 6.89 0.18
C CYS A 504 32.10 6.85 -1.32
N SER A 505 33.35 7.15 -1.68
CA SER A 505 33.82 7.09 -3.07
C SER A 505 33.81 5.67 -3.65
N VAL A 506 33.94 4.66 -2.78
CA VAL A 506 33.85 3.23 -3.11
C VAL A 506 32.71 2.60 -2.30
N ALA A 507 32.05 1.60 -2.88
CA ALA A 507 31.00 0.87 -2.18
C ALA A 507 31.58 0.19 -0.91
N PRO A 508 30.94 0.35 0.27
CA PRO A 508 31.42 -0.25 1.51
C PRO A 508 31.42 -1.79 1.54
N VAL A 509 30.65 -2.39 0.64
CA VAL A 509 30.43 -3.84 0.55
C VAL A 509 30.69 -4.29 -0.89
N GLY A 510 31.22 -5.51 -1.03
CA GLY A 510 31.39 -6.18 -2.31
C GLY A 510 30.89 -7.63 -2.26
N TYR A 511 30.50 -8.16 -3.42
CA TYR A 511 30.07 -9.53 -3.61
C TYR A 511 30.97 -10.22 -4.64
N SER A 512 31.15 -11.54 -4.51
CA SER A 512 31.85 -12.31 -5.55
C SER A 512 31.02 -12.39 -6.83
N GLU A 513 31.69 -12.56 -7.98
CA GLU A 513 31.00 -12.69 -9.27
C GLU A 513 30.00 -13.86 -9.28
N GLU A 514 30.35 -14.96 -8.62
CA GLU A 514 29.45 -16.11 -8.42
C GLU A 514 28.18 -15.71 -7.66
N THR A 515 28.32 -14.99 -6.55
CA THR A 515 27.17 -14.52 -5.73
C THR A 515 26.30 -13.55 -6.53
N ILE A 516 26.91 -12.67 -7.32
CA ILE A 516 26.21 -11.72 -8.18
C ILE A 516 25.35 -12.48 -9.19
N GLN A 517 25.96 -13.41 -9.92
CA GLN A 517 25.28 -14.15 -10.97
C GLN A 517 24.17 -15.05 -10.42
N GLU A 518 24.41 -15.72 -9.29
CA GLU A 518 23.41 -16.55 -8.60
C GLU A 518 22.22 -15.71 -8.13
N THR A 519 22.49 -14.61 -7.41
CA THR A 519 21.43 -13.75 -6.85
C THR A 519 20.56 -13.14 -7.95
N LEU A 520 21.16 -12.63 -9.03
CA LEU A 520 20.41 -12.05 -10.14
C LEU A 520 19.59 -13.09 -10.91
N ASN A 521 20.07 -14.34 -11.00
CA ASN A 521 19.28 -15.44 -11.58
C ASN A 521 18.08 -15.81 -10.69
N LEU A 522 18.24 -15.82 -9.37
CA LEU A 522 17.16 -16.10 -8.43
C LEU A 522 16.12 -14.96 -8.42
N ASP A 523 16.56 -13.70 -8.41
CA ASP A 523 15.69 -12.53 -8.50
C ASP A 523 14.88 -12.52 -9.82
N ALA A 524 15.50 -12.91 -10.94
CA ALA A 524 14.77 -13.05 -12.20
C ALA A 524 13.65 -14.10 -12.11
N ARG A 525 13.88 -15.21 -11.40
CA ARG A 525 12.86 -16.24 -11.16
C ARG A 525 11.76 -15.76 -10.21
N GLN A 526 12.08 -14.98 -9.18
CA GLN A 526 11.08 -14.34 -8.32
C GLN A 526 10.19 -13.40 -9.12
N LYS A 527 10.77 -12.58 -10.01
CA LYS A 527 10.00 -11.71 -10.90
C LYS A 527 9.07 -12.48 -11.86
N GLU A 528 9.49 -13.63 -12.36
CA GLU A 528 8.60 -14.51 -13.13
C GLU A 528 7.43 -15.01 -12.29
N ALA A 529 7.68 -15.40 -11.04
CA ALA A 529 6.65 -15.80 -10.09
C ALA A 529 5.70 -14.63 -9.74
N ASP A 530 6.21 -13.41 -9.56
CA ASP A 530 5.42 -12.20 -9.31
C ASP A 530 4.44 -11.92 -10.45
N ILE A 531 4.90 -12.07 -11.68
CA ILE A 531 4.05 -11.93 -12.88
C ILE A 531 2.96 -13.00 -12.86
N ALA A 532 3.32 -14.26 -12.58
CA ALA A 532 2.37 -15.36 -12.58
C ALA A 532 1.29 -15.20 -11.49
N ILE A 533 1.65 -14.85 -10.26
CA ILE A 533 0.66 -14.62 -9.19
C ILE A 533 -0.23 -13.43 -9.50
N GLN A 534 0.32 -12.37 -10.12
CA GLN A 534 -0.48 -11.22 -10.52
C GLN A 534 -1.47 -11.57 -11.65
N GLU A 535 -1.06 -12.39 -12.62
CA GLU A 535 -1.96 -12.91 -13.66
C GLU A 535 -3.09 -13.76 -13.04
N MET A 536 -2.76 -14.63 -12.09
CA MET A 536 -3.75 -15.44 -11.36
C MET A 536 -4.73 -14.55 -10.57
N ARG A 537 -4.24 -13.54 -9.85
CA ARG A 537 -5.08 -12.56 -9.13
C ARG A 537 -6.00 -11.79 -10.08
N ASN A 538 -5.49 -11.38 -11.24
CA ASN A 538 -6.29 -10.67 -12.24
C ASN A 538 -7.39 -11.57 -12.84
N ILE A 539 -7.15 -12.87 -12.99
CA ILE A 539 -8.17 -13.83 -13.47
C ILE A 539 -9.27 -14.04 -12.42
N LEU A 540 -8.88 -14.08 -11.14
CA LEU A 540 -9.82 -14.28 -10.03
C LEU A 540 -10.44 -12.96 -9.53
N GLU A 541 -9.97 -11.81 -10.02
CA GLU A 541 -10.33 -10.46 -9.56
C GLU A 541 -10.19 -10.27 -8.04
N VAL A 542 -9.14 -10.85 -7.45
CA VAL A 542 -8.86 -10.76 -6.01
C VAL A 542 -7.68 -9.83 -5.70
N ASP A 543 -7.70 -9.25 -4.51
CA ASP A 543 -6.57 -8.48 -4.01
C ASP A 543 -5.41 -9.37 -3.51
N VAL A 544 -4.37 -8.75 -2.95
CA VAL A 544 -3.19 -9.46 -2.44
C VAL A 544 -3.49 -10.42 -1.28
N LEU A 545 -4.56 -10.16 -0.53
CA LEU A 545 -5.03 -10.99 0.59
C LEU A 545 -6.14 -11.96 0.18
N GLY A 546 -6.60 -11.94 -1.07
CA GLY A 546 -7.70 -12.78 -1.55
C GLY A 546 -9.09 -12.21 -1.26
N TRP A 547 -9.21 -10.91 -0.99
CA TRP A 547 -10.50 -10.25 -0.73
C TRP A 547 -11.36 -10.16 -1.99
N VAL A 548 -12.66 -10.39 -1.82
CA VAL A 548 -13.71 -10.24 -2.84
C VAL A 548 -15.02 -9.72 -2.23
N PRO A 549 -15.89 -9.06 -3.02
CA PRO A 549 -17.27 -8.76 -2.61
C PRO A 549 -18.03 -10.04 -2.22
N ASN A 550 -18.99 -9.90 -1.31
CA ASN A 550 -19.79 -11.04 -0.83
C ASN A 550 -20.48 -11.80 -1.97
N ASP A 551 -21.01 -11.08 -2.95
CA ASP A 551 -21.77 -11.64 -4.07
C ASP A 551 -20.90 -12.46 -5.03
N ASP A 552 -19.59 -12.17 -5.07
CA ASP A 552 -18.63 -12.85 -5.94
C ASP A 552 -17.92 -14.02 -5.26
N TYR A 553 -18.01 -14.13 -3.93
CA TYR A 553 -17.21 -15.07 -3.13
C TYR A 553 -17.32 -16.52 -3.59
N ASP A 554 -18.53 -17.05 -3.70
CA ASP A 554 -18.72 -18.46 -4.06
C ASP A 554 -18.25 -18.74 -5.50
N ALA A 555 -18.45 -17.79 -6.42
CA ALA A 555 -18.01 -17.90 -7.79
C ALA A 555 -16.48 -17.89 -7.90
N VAL A 556 -15.82 -16.94 -7.24
CA VAL A 556 -14.35 -16.83 -7.26
C VAL A 556 -13.69 -18.00 -6.54
N LYS A 557 -14.27 -18.48 -5.42
CA LYS A 557 -13.78 -19.67 -4.72
C LYS A 557 -13.89 -20.93 -5.60
N GLY A 558 -14.99 -21.06 -6.34
CA GLY A 558 -15.15 -22.09 -7.37
C GLY A 558 -14.10 -21.98 -8.48
N MET A 559 -13.87 -20.77 -9.00
CA MET A 559 -12.85 -20.52 -10.03
C MET A 559 -11.43 -20.85 -9.55
N ALA A 560 -11.09 -20.50 -8.30
CA ALA A 560 -9.80 -20.85 -7.70
C ALA A 560 -9.62 -22.36 -7.58
N HIS A 561 -10.69 -23.08 -7.20
CA HIS A 561 -10.69 -24.55 -7.17
C HIS A 561 -10.50 -25.16 -8.57
N ASP A 562 -11.23 -24.67 -9.57
CA ASP A 562 -11.10 -25.12 -10.97
C ASP A 562 -9.72 -24.82 -11.55
N MET A 563 -9.13 -23.67 -11.17
CA MET A 563 -7.77 -23.31 -11.52
C MET A 563 -6.78 -24.33 -10.94
N LYS A 564 -6.91 -24.66 -9.65
CA LYS A 564 -6.06 -25.67 -8.98
C LYS A 564 -6.18 -27.04 -9.65
N THR A 565 -7.40 -27.51 -9.92
CA THR A 565 -7.66 -28.82 -10.56
C THR A 565 -7.01 -28.89 -11.93
N ARG A 566 -7.22 -27.88 -12.77
CA ARG A 566 -6.63 -27.84 -14.11
C ARG A 566 -5.10 -27.69 -14.09
N MET A 567 -4.53 -27.00 -13.10
CA MET A 567 -3.08 -26.97 -12.89
C MET A 567 -2.53 -28.34 -12.47
N LEU A 568 -3.26 -29.14 -11.68
CA LEU A 568 -2.88 -30.51 -11.35
C LEU A 568 -2.93 -31.44 -12.57
N GLU A 569 -3.94 -31.29 -13.43
CA GLU A 569 -4.05 -32.05 -14.68
C GLU A 569 -2.93 -31.71 -15.67
N ALA A 570 -2.46 -30.46 -15.67
CA ALA A 570 -1.38 -29.97 -16.51
C ALA A 570 0.03 -30.20 -15.92
N ALA A 571 0.14 -30.72 -14.69
CA ALA A 571 1.42 -30.94 -14.02
C ALA A 571 2.21 -32.06 -14.72
N GLU A 572 3.45 -31.77 -15.14
CA GLU A 572 4.28 -32.72 -15.89
C GLU A 572 5.29 -33.46 -14.98
N THR A 573 5.64 -32.86 -13.85
CA THR A 573 6.65 -33.39 -12.93
C THR A 573 6.10 -33.63 -11.51
N PRO A 574 6.72 -34.52 -10.72
CA PRO A 574 6.36 -34.69 -9.31
C PRO A 574 6.44 -33.39 -8.51
N GLU A 575 7.42 -32.53 -8.81
CA GLU A 575 7.57 -31.21 -8.22
C GLU A 575 6.42 -30.28 -8.57
N ASP A 576 5.93 -30.29 -9.82
CA ASP A 576 4.74 -29.52 -10.23
C ASP A 576 3.51 -29.98 -9.44
N VAL A 577 3.33 -31.30 -9.30
CA VAL A 577 2.21 -31.87 -8.54
C VAL A 577 2.28 -31.43 -7.08
N ILE A 578 3.45 -31.46 -6.45
CA ILE A 578 3.65 -30.98 -5.07
C ILE A 578 3.35 -29.49 -4.97
N GLY A 579 3.89 -28.68 -5.88
CA GLY A 579 3.69 -27.23 -5.90
C GLY A 579 2.22 -26.85 -5.98
N VAL A 580 1.45 -27.51 -6.85
CA VAL A 580 0.01 -27.22 -6.98
C VAL A 580 -0.80 -27.86 -5.86
N ARG A 581 -0.52 -29.10 -5.46
CA ARG A 581 -1.34 -29.79 -4.44
C ARG A 581 -1.20 -29.14 -3.06
N ASP A 582 0.03 -28.85 -2.66
CA ASP A 582 0.41 -28.48 -1.29
C ASP A 582 0.72 -27.00 -1.12
N HIS A 583 1.01 -26.29 -2.22
CA HIS A 583 1.47 -24.90 -2.21
C HIS A 583 0.68 -24.01 -3.17
N PHE A 584 -0.56 -24.36 -3.50
CA PHE A 584 -1.42 -23.48 -4.29
C PHE A 584 -1.62 -22.13 -3.58
N PRO A 585 -1.41 -20.98 -4.26
CA PRO A 585 -1.42 -19.66 -3.62
C PRO A 585 -2.71 -19.28 -2.89
N PHE A 586 -3.85 -19.85 -3.30
CA PHE A 586 -5.17 -19.49 -2.77
C PHE A 586 -5.78 -20.56 -1.86
N ASP A 587 -4.98 -21.47 -1.34
CA ASP A 587 -5.39 -22.33 -0.22
C ASP A 587 -5.19 -21.61 1.11
N ASP A 588 -5.89 -22.07 2.15
CA ASP A 588 -5.56 -21.71 3.54
C ASP A 588 -4.14 -22.21 3.91
N PHE A 589 -3.46 -21.49 4.80
CA PHE A 589 -2.17 -21.89 5.36
C PHE A 589 -1.89 -21.22 6.70
N ASP A 590 -0.98 -21.84 7.44
CA ASP A 590 -0.33 -21.21 8.58
C ASP A 590 0.65 -20.12 8.11
N GLU A 591 0.29 -18.86 8.33
CA GLU A 591 1.12 -17.68 8.01
C GLU A 591 2.38 -17.58 8.90
N VAL A 592 2.46 -18.39 9.97
CA VAL A 592 3.57 -18.42 10.93
C VAL A 592 4.55 -19.57 10.65
N ALA A 593 4.17 -20.53 9.79
CA ALA A 593 4.97 -21.72 9.45
C ALA A 593 6.11 -21.47 8.45
#